data_AF-A0A0W7TI04-F1
#
_entry.id   AF-A0A0W7TI04-F1
#
_cell.length_a   1.000
_cell.length_b   1.000
_cell.length_c   1.000
_cell.angle_alpha   90.00
_cell.angle_beta   90.00
_cell.angle_gamma   90.00
#
_symmetry.space_group_name_H-M   'P 1'
#
loop_
_entity.id
_entity.type
_entity.pdbx_description
1 polymer ?
#
loop_
_entity_poly.entity_id
_entity_poly.type
_entity_poly.pdbx_seq_one_letter_code
_entity_poly.pdbx_strand_id
1 'polypeptide(L)'
;MGIREVSGHMEPRIYQTDANDEFHGVGTLVPQDITGEPVIHMHGSVGHNGISVTGCFRECVTVSITMEVVIQEILGGGLVREFDPVCGVRTLVIKDDGGDPGQSD
;
A
#
# COMPACT_ATOMS: atom_id res chain seq x y z
N MET A 1 -4.34 -25.79 9.60
CA MET A 1 -3.80 -24.58 8.96
C MET A 1 -3.22 -23.72 10.06
N GLY A 2 -1.92 -23.84 10.33
CA GLY A 2 -1.28 -23.17 11.46
C GLY A 2 -0.98 -21.72 11.09
N ILE A 3 -1.49 -20.78 11.87
CA ILE A 3 -1.07 -19.39 11.79
C ILE A 3 0.34 -19.38 12.37
N ARG A 4 1.34 -19.24 11.50
CA ARG A 4 2.73 -19.11 11.94
C ARG A 4 2.83 -17.72 12.56
N GLU A 5 3.30 -17.62 13.81
CA GLU A 5 3.75 -16.32 14.32
C GLU A 5 4.85 -15.82 13.38
N VAL A 6 4.56 -14.72 12.68
CA VAL A 6 5.56 -14.04 11.85
C VAL A 6 6.27 -13.07 12.78
N SER A 7 7.20 -13.60 13.59
CA SER A 7 8.14 -12.77 14.33
C SER A 7 9.36 -12.51 13.44
N GLY A 8 9.64 -11.25 13.13
CA GLY A 8 10.91 -10.83 12.54
C GLY A 8 10.80 -10.00 11.27
N HIS A 9 11.82 -9.17 11.07
CA HIS A 9 12.09 -8.38 9.88
C HIS A 9 11.95 -9.24 8.61
N MET A 10 10.94 -8.96 7.78
CA MET A 10 10.76 -9.65 6.50
C MET A 10 11.62 -8.95 5.45
N GLU A 11 12.71 -9.61 5.06
CA GLU A 11 13.53 -9.14 3.93
C GLU A 11 12.71 -9.19 2.64
N PRO A 12 12.54 -8.06 1.94
CA PRO A 12 11.78 -8.03 0.71
C PRO A 12 12.49 -8.81 -0.39
N ARG A 13 11.80 -9.80 -0.96
CA ARG A 13 12.25 -10.41 -2.23
C ARG A 13 11.86 -9.49 -3.38
N ILE A 14 12.85 -8.93 -4.05
CA ILE A 14 12.66 -8.06 -5.21
C ILE A 14 12.67 -8.91 -6.47
N TYR A 15 11.67 -8.70 -7.31
CA TYR A 15 11.60 -9.22 -8.66
C TYR A 15 11.40 -8.05 -9.62
N GLN A 16 12.19 -8.04 -10.69
CA GLN A 16 12.08 -7.04 -11.75
C GLN A 16 11.78 -7.79 -13.06
N THR A 17 10.79 -7.31 -13.80
CA THR A 17 10.47 -7.83 -15.12
C THR A 17 11.45 -7.30 -16.16
N ASP A 18 11.61 -8.03 -17.27
CA ASP A 18 12.59 -7.75 -18.32
C ASP A 18 11.99 -6.98 -19.51
N ALA A 19 10.69 -6.67 -19.44
CA ALA A 19 9.95 -5.98 -20.49
C ALA A 19 8.95 -4.97 -19.92
N ASN A 20 8.35 -4.18 -20.82
CA ASN A 20 7.17 -3.39 -20.49
C ASN A 20 5.98 -4.34 -20.33
N ASP A 21 5.30 -4.23 -19.19
CA ASP A 21 4.19 -5.11 -18.82
C ASP A 21 2.85 -4.35 -18.76
N GLU A 22 1.76 -5.10 -18.88
CA GLU A 22 0.44 -4.63 -18.50
C GLU A 22 0.33 -4.61 -16.97
N PHE A 23 -0.35 -3.60 -16.44
CA PHE A 23 -0.43 -3.34 -15.01
C PHE A 23 -1.86 -3.49 -14.49
N HIS A 24 -1.99 -4.10 -13.31
CA HIS A 24 -3.20 -4.02 -12.49
C HIS A 24 -2.80 -3.98 -11.01
N GLY A 25 -3.39 -3.08 -10.23
CA GLY A 25 -3.09 -2.98 -8.80
C GLY A 25 -4.15 -2.26 -7.99
N VAL A 26 -4.06 -2.44 -6.68
CA VAL A 26 -4.90 -1.82 -5.66
C VAL A 26 -4.02 -1.39 -4.50
N GLY A 27 -4.33 -0.25 -3.91
CA GLY A 27 -3.56 0.29 -2.82
C GLY A 27 -4.31 1.34 -2.02
N THR A 28 -3.63 1.81 -0.97
CA THR A 28 -4.08 2.90 -0.12
C THR A 28 -3.10 4.06 -0.24
N LEU A 29 -3.62 5.29 -0.31
CA LEU A 29 -2.85 6.51 -0.17
C LEU A 29 -3.17 7.11 1.21
N VAL A 30 -2.23 7.02 2.16
CA VAL A 30 -2.46 7.40 3.56
C VAL A 30 -1.28 8.22 4.08
N PRO A 31 -1.52 9.33 4.80
CA PRO A 31 -0.45 10.17 5.30
C PRO A 31 0.42 9.46 6.34
N GLN A 32 1.72 9.77 6.34
CA GLN A 32 2.62 9.41 7.43
C GLN A 32 2.31 10.22 8.69
N ASP A 33 2.36 9.57 9.84
CA ASP A 33 2.07 10.16 11.15
C ASP A 33 2.92 11.38 11.53
N ILE A 34 4.22 11.38 11.20
CA ILE A 34 5.16 12.43 11.61
C ILE A 34 5.18 13.59 10.63
N THR A 35 5.22 13.30 9.33
CA THR A 35 5.44 14.31 8.28
C THR A 35 4.14 14.79 7.63
N GLY A 36 3.06 14.02 7.75
CA GLY A 36 1.82 14.25 7.00
C GLY A 36 1.92 13.89 5.52
N GLU A 37 3.08 13.47 5.03
CA GLU A 37 3.29 13.18 3.60
C GLU A 37 2.48 11.98 3.15
N PRO A 38 1.82 12.03 1.97
CA PRO A 38 1.03 10.92 1.48
C PRO A 38 1.94 9.75 1.08
N VAL A 39 1.67 8.58 1.64
CA VAL A 39 2.40 7.35 1.32
C VAL A 39 1.46 6.39 0.60
N ILE A 40 1.84 6.01 -0.62
CA ILE A 40 1.18 4.93 -1.33
C ILE A 40 1.71 3.58 -0.86
N HIS A 41 0.80 2.67 -0.56
CA HIS A 41 1.10 1.25 -0.40
C HIS A 41 0.17 0.48 -1.32
N MET A 42 0.75 -0.22 -2.30
CA MET A 42 -0.02 -0.86 -3.35
C MET A 42 0.50 -2.27 -3.63
N HIS A 43 -0.43 -3.17 -3.86
CA HIS A 43 -0.18 -4.51 -4.34
C HIS A 43 -0.82 -4.69 -5.70
N GLY A 44 -0.26 -5.58 -6.51
CA GLY A 44 -0.89 -5.93 -7.77
C GLY A 44 0.02 -6.83 -8.60
N SER A 45 -0.26 -6.87 -9.89
CA SER A 45 0.44 -7.71 -10.85
C SER A 45 0.90 -6.90 -12.04
N VAL A 46 2.04 -7.30 -12.57
CA VAL A 46 2.54 -6.91 -13.89
C VAL A 46 2.80 -8.15 -14.70
N GLY A 47 2.49 -8.12 -15.99
CA GLY A 47 2.74 -9.23 -16.88
C GLY A 47 2.36 -9.00 -18.34
N HIS A 48 2.75 -9.96 -19.17
CA HIS A 48 2.44 -10.02 -20.59
C HIS A 48 2.54 -11.47 -21.08
N ASN A 49 1.97 -11.79 -22.24
CA ASN A 49 2.06 -13.13 -22.86
C ASN A 49 1.65 -14.30 -21.95
N GLY A 50 0.71 -14.07 -21.03
CA GLY A 50 0.22 -15.09 -20.08
C GLY A 50 1.15 -15.36 -18.89
N ILE A 51 2.22 -14.58 -18.71
CA ILE A 51 3.10 -14.62 -17.55
C ILE A 51 2.85 -13.37 -16.71
N SER A 52 2.72 -13.53 -15.40
CA SER A 52 2.55 -12.40 -14.47
C SER A 52 3.33 -12.63 -13.18
N VAL A 53 3.83 -11.54 -12.62
CA VAL A 53 4.36 -11.50 -11.25
C VAL A 53 3.49 -10.60 -10.40
N THR A 54 3.27 -11.01 -9.15
CA THR A 54 2.36 -10.35 -8.21
C THR A 54 3.09 -10.05 -6.91
N GLY A 55 2.88 -8.86 -6.35
CA GLY A 55 3.47 -8.49 -5.07
C GLY A 55 3.17 -7.05 -4.64
N CYS A 56 3.88 -6.61 -3.61
CA CYS A 56 3.95 -5.21 -3.22
C CYS A 56 4.83 -4.45 -4.22
N PHE A 57 4.28 -3.45 -4.90
CA PHE A 57 5.11 -2.59 -5.74
C PHE A 57 6.01 -1.72 -4.87
N ARG A 58 7.25 -1.55 -5.30
CA ARG A 58 8.26 -0.68 -4.68
C ARG A 58 8.75 0.33 -5.73
N GLU A 59 9.79 1.08 -5.39
CA GLU A 59 10.26 2.33 -6.05
C GLU A 59 10.58 2.28 -7.57
N CYS A 60 10.33 1.17 -8.27
CA CYS A 60 10.78 0.95 -9.65
C CYS A 60 9.64 0.83 -10.68
N VAL A 61 8.46 1.39 -10.44
CA VAL A 61 7.36 1.37 -11.44
C VAL A 61 7.38 2.64 -12.27
N THR A 62 7.68 2.50 -13.56
CA THR A 62 7.61 3.59 -14.55
C THR A 62 6.47 3.32 -15.52
N VAL A 63 5.68 4.35 -15.82
CA VAL A 63 4.59 4.26 -16.80
C VAL A 63 5.16 4.45 -18.20
N SER A 64 5.11 3.41 -19.04
CA SER A 64 5.66 3.46 -20.41
C SER A 64 4.72 4.12 -21.42
N ILE A 65 3.40 3.95 -21.29
CA ILE A 65 2.41 4.56 -22.20
C ILE A 65 1.37 5.35 -21.40
N THR A 66 0.56 4.66 -20.59
CA THR A 66 -0.45 5.26 -19.72
C THR A 66 -0.69 4.39 -18.51
N MET A 67 -1.17 4.99 -17.42
CA MET A 67 -1.66 4.30 -16.23
C MET A 67 -2.90 5.04 -15.77
N GLU A 68 -4.05 4.38 -15.88
CA GLU A 68 -5.33 4.93 -15.44
C GLU A 68 -5.54 4.57 -13.96
N VAL A 69 -5.80 5.58 -13.13
CA VAL A 69 -5.94 5.42 -11.68
C VAL A 69 -7.26 6.02 -11.24
N VAL A 70 -8.04 5.24 -10.48
CA VAL A 70 -9.21 5.74 -9.76
C VAL A 70 -8.83 5.94 -8.30
N ILE A 71 -9.03 7.15 -7.79
CA ILE A 71 -8.81 7.49 -6.38
C ILE A 71 -10.18 7.71 -5.73
N GLN A 72 -10.46 6.93 -4.69
CA GLN A 72 -11.64 7.10 -3.84
C GLN A 72 -11.17 7.64 -2.49
N GLU A 73 -11.65 8.82 -2.12
CA GLU A 73 -11.40 9.39 -0.81
C GLU A 73 -12.35 8.80 0.24
N ILE A 74 -11.81 8.54 1.42
CA ILE A 74 -12.55 8.18 2.63
C ILE A 74 -12.49 9.40 3.55
N LEU A 75 -13.66 9.95 3.88
CA LEU A 75 -13.78 11.08 4.79
C LEU A 75 -13.81 10.59 6.24
N GLY A 76 -13.12 11.29 7.13
CA GLY A 76 -12.98 10.93 8.55
C GLY A 76 -12.12 9.68 8.80
N GLY A 77 -12.06 9.23 10.04
CA GLY A 77 -11.45 7.95 10.44
C GLY A 77 -9.95 7.98 10.72
N GLY A 78 -9.32 9.17 10.78
CA GLY A 78 -7.96 9.36 11.31
C GLY A 78 -6.88 8.38 10.81
N LEU A 79 -6.95 7.96 9.54
CA LEU A 79 -6.02 6.98 8.97
C LEU A 79 -4.62 7.57 8.84
N VAL A 80 -3.63 6.95 9.48
CA VAL A 80 -2.21 7.34 9.35
C VAL A 80 -1.30 6.11 9.23
N ARG A 81 -0.09 6.33 8.69
CA ARG A 81 1.00 5.36 8.63
C ARG A 81 1.97 5.59 9.78
N GLU A 82 1.95 4.71 10.77
CA GLU A 82 2.80 4.76 11.96
C GLU A 82 3.84 3.64 11.96
N PHE A 83 5.04 3.90 12.50
CA PHE A 83 6.09 2.89 12.57
C PHE A 83 5.78 1.84 13.63
N ASP A 84 5.67 0.58 13.21
CA ASP A 84 5.52 -0.56 14.10
C ASP A 84 6.90 -1.18 14.39
N PRO A 85 7.42 -1.11 15.63
CA PRO A 85 8.73 -1.66 15.98
C PRO A 85 8.78 -3.19 15.94
N VAL A 86 7.64 -3.88 16.03
CA VAL A 86 7.56 -5.35 15.93
C VAL A 86 7.73 -5.78 14.48
N CYS A 87 7.05 -5.09 13.55
CA CYS A 87 7.10 -5.40 12.13
C CYS A 87 8.31 -4.75 11.41
N GLY A 88 8.87 -3.68 11.98
CA GLY A 88 9.96 -2.91 11.37
C GLY A 88 9.52 -2.09 10.14
N VAL A 89 8.23 -1.85 9.98
CA VAL A 89 7.64 -1.11 8.84
C VAL A 89 6.56 -0.15 9.31
N ARG A 90 6.18 0.81 8.47
CA ARG A 90 5.06 1.71 8.74
C ARG A 90 3.73 1.05 8.37
N THR A 91 2.93 0.70 9.37
CA THR A 91 1.63 0.04 9.22
C THR A 91 0.50 1.05 9.16
N LEU A 92 -0.65 0.63 8.63
CA LEU A 92 -1.86 1.44 8.63
C LEU A 92 -2.51 1.36 10.02
N VAL A 93 -2.78 2.51 10.63
CA VAL A 93 -3.50 2.61 11.90
C VAL A 93 -4.64 3.62 11.78
N ILE A 94 -5.69 3.40 12.56
CA ILE A 94 -6.80 4.34 12.76
C ILE A 94 -6.48 5.07 14.05
N LYS A 95 -6.25 6.38 13.98
CA LYS A 95 -6.24 7.23 15.18
C LYS A 95 -7.66 7.73 15.41
N ASP A 96 -8.05 7.78 16.67
CA ASP A 96 -9.26 8.50 17.05
C ASP A 96 -9.07 9.95 16.61
N ASP A 97 -9.83 10.37 15.60
CA ASP A 97 -9.80 11.72 15.07
C ASP A 97 -10.59 12.69 15.96
N GLY A 98 -11.06 12.21 17.13
CA GLY A 98 -11.87 12.97 18.07
C GLY A 98 -13.23 13.30 17.47
N GLY A 99 -13.77 12.36 16.68
CA GLY A 99 -14.92 12.51 15.78
C GLY A 99 -15.92 13.58 16.22
N ASP A 100 -16.34 14.42 15.27
CA ASP A 100 -17.44 15.35 15.49
C ASP A 100 -18.65 14.58 16.03
N PRO A 101 -19.08 14.80 17.28
CA PRO A 101 -20.21 14.07 17.86
C PRO A 101 -21.56 14.40 17.17
N GLY A 102 -21.55 15.22 16.11
CA GLY A 102 -22.72 15.77 15.44
C GLY A 102 -23.12 15.21 14.08
N GLN A 103 -22.43 14.22 13.50
CA GLN A 103 -22.91 13.59 12.25
C GLN A 103 -23.52 12.21 12.50
N SER A 104 -24.79 12.23 12.90
CA SER A 104 -25.71 11.10 12.74
C SER A 104 -26.39 11.18 11.38
N ASP A 105 -26.30 10.11 10.59
CA ASP A 105 -27.27 9.82 9.51
C ASP A 105 -28.69 9.60 10.08
#